data_AF-A0A952R5X3-F1
#
_entry.id   AF-A0A952R5X3-F1
#
_cell.length_a   1.000
_cell.length_b   1.000
_cell.length_c   1.000
_cell.angle_alpha   90.00
_cell.angle_beta   90.00
_cell.angle_gamma   90.00
#
_symmetry.space_group_name_H-M   'P 1'
#
loop_
_entity.id
_entity.type
_entity.pdbx_description
1 polymer ?
#
loop_
_entity_poly.entity_id
_entity_poly.type
_entity_poly.pdbx_seq_one_letter_code
_entity_poly.pdbx_strand_id
1 'polypeptide(L)'
;MLASRFWYVVLALVLGASLFVLQLATSMYNRAGLRAMDEGLSSDSQVVSWYLRNDARERSAQLIKFALNQDIAKDLQKASGSEDKVPDDVRARVLAALKKVNQEIPEEDAFDAVFAVDQHGRVVAHLGYDQASGMSDFELGGYPVVADALHGYVRDDTLQLDRLYRVVARPVEFDLGSLPAGAVVGARVVDQRFARVLSQRTGAAVAFYMDGASTVSAAPEGFDRTQLDQINSDLSALAEDESYQKLGRSSARMIGGNVRVVYSLLPGEAGQLGAGYVVGRLPAHVSSPFDFFRQADDKDKAQVNLVLVVGVALGAALLGLLFSFFEHTQPINSFRAESVRLAKGEVDQLTPSKFRGVFRKIASDINDGVDALVAKGGGSPRRAADLGKVLGDIPDQPVMSAFSFPGDTSAAAPASVPASEVSPEPARALPSPPGARSLPKPKPAAGAAEPAPAATAPAGPAGGPPAPPRREPPKPPGPPERASGNGEVGDEQAEWQKVYQDFVATKQQCGEKTEGFTYEKFEQTLKKNREALMARHQCSRVKFSVYVKDGKAALKASPIKD
;
A
#
# COMPACT_ATOMS: atom_id res chain seq x y z
N MET A 1 8.83 48.07 21.25
CA MET A 1 8.28 47.37 20.07
C MET A 1 9.14 46.20 19.60
N LEU A 2 10.17 45.76 20.33
CA LEU A 2 10.95 44.58 19.92
C LEU A 2 10.28 43.30 20.40
N ALA A 3 9.79 43.27 21.65
CA ALA A 3 9.17 42.07 22.23
C ALA A 3 7.82 41.74 21.57
N SER A 4 6.95 42.73 21.36
CA SER A 4 5.66 42.56 20.68
C SER A 4 5.81 42.12 19.22
N ARG A 5 6.72 42.77 18.45
CA ARG A 5 6.99 42.38 17.05
C ARG A 5 7.61 40.98 16.97
N PHE A 6 8.54 40.65 17.86
CA PHE A 6 9.10 39.31 17.98
C PHE A 6 8.00 38.27 18.31
N TRP A 7 7.08 38.60 19.23
CA TRP A 7 5.96 37.73 19.56
C TRP A 7 5.03 37.47 18.37
N TYR A 8 4.73 38.48 17.54
CA TYR A 8 3.96 38.27 16.31
C TYR A 8 4.67 37.36 15.30
N VAL A 9 6.00 37.45 15.19
CA VAL A 9 6.80 36.52 14.37
C VAL A 9 6.72 35.10 14.94
N VAL A 10 6.84 34.92 16.26
CA VAL A 10 6.69 33.61 16.91
C VAL A 10 5.28 33.03 16.67
N LEU A 11 4.21 33.81 16.81
CA LEU A 11 2.85 33.37 16.52
C LEU A 11 2.66 32.98 15.06
N ALA A 12 3.23 33.75 14.11
CA ALA A 12 3.19 33.43 12.69
C ALA A 12 3.92 32.12 12.37
N LEU A 13 5.09 31.88 12.99
CA LEU A 13 5.84 30.62 12.86
C LEU A 13 5.07 29.44 13.44
N VAL A 14 4.44 29.58 14.61
CA VAL A 14 3.60 28.53 15.22
C VAL A 14 2.40 28.21 14.34
N LEU A 15 1.71 29.22 13.81
CA LEU A 15 0.57 29.03 12.90
C LEU A 15 1.00 28.35 11.59
N GLY A 16 2.12 28.74 11.01
CA GLY A 16 2.70 28.09 9.83
C GLY A 16 3.06 26.61 10.10
N ALA A 17 3.68 26.33 11.25
CA ALA A 17 3.98 24.96 11.68
C ALA A 17 2.71 24.13 11.91
N SER A 18 1.67 24.71 12.51
CA SER A 18 0.37 24.03 12.71
C SER A 18 -0.31 23.69 11.37
N LEU A 19 -0.30 24.61 10.41
CA LEU A 19 -0.83 24.36 9.05
C LEU A 19 -0.03 23.26 8.33
N PHE A 20 1.30 23.27 8.44
CA PHE A 20 2.16 22.24 7.87
C PHE A 20 1.88 20.85 8.48
N VAL A 21 1.78 20.75 9.81
CA VAL A 21 1.45 19.50 10.50
C VAL A 21 0.07 18.98 10.07
N LEU A 22 -0.91 19.87 9.90
CA LEU A 22 -2.26 19.48 9.47
C LEU A 22 -2.30 18.99 8.00
N GLN A 23 -1.55 19.65 7.10
CA GLN A 23 -1.38 19.18 5.71
C GLN A 23 -0.65 17.82 5.66
N LEU A 24 0.40 17.65 6.47
CA LEU A 24 1.12 16.39 6.59
C LEU A 24 0.22 15.26 7.12
N ALA A 25 -0.60 15.54 8.15
CA ALA A 25 -1.57 14.59 8.70
C ALA A 25 -2.62 14.19 7.65
N THR A 26 -3.17 15.14 6.90
CA THR A 26 -4.13 14.88 5.80
C THR A 26 -3.51 13.99 4.72
N SER A 27 -2.27 14.29 4.31
CA SER A 27 -1.51 13.49 3.34
C SER A 27 -1.20 12.07 3.85
N MET A 28 -0.80 11.94 5.12
CA MET A 28 -0.57 10.65 5.76
C MET A 28 -1.86 9.83 5.88
N TYR A 29 -2.98 10.44 6.25
CA TYR A 29 -4.29 9.80 6.32
C TYR A 29 -4.74 9.28 4.95
N ASN A 30 -4.75 10.14 3.92
CA ASN A 30 -5.13 9.74 2.56
C ASN A 30 -4.21 8.63 2.03
N ARG A 31 -2.90 8.68 2.33
CA ARG A 31 -1.95 7.61 1.96
C ARG A 31 -2.17 6.30 2.71
N ALA A 32 -2.58 6.35 3.98
CA ALA A 32 -2.91 5.17 4.77
C ALA A 32 -4.24 4.55 4.30
N GLY A 33 -5.27 5.37 4.06
CA GLY A 33 -6.56 4.95 3.53
C GLY A 33 -6.44 4.29 2.15
N LEU A 34 -5.62 4.85 1.24
CA LEU A 34 -5.32 4.22 -0.05
C LEU A 34 -4.69 2.82 0.11
N ARG A 35 -3.72 2.63 1.02
CA ARG A 35 -3.10 1.32 1.27
C ARG A 35 -4.09 0.31 1.86
N ALA A 36 -4.87 0.72 2.86
CA ALA A 36 -5.89 -0.13 3.46
C ALA A 36 -6.98 -0.53 2.44
N MET A 37 -7.31 0.36 1.51
CA MET A 37 -8.22 0.06 0.40
C MET A 37 -7.58 -0.88 -0.63
N ASP A 38 -6.28 -0.78 -0.93
CA ASP A 38 -5.59 -1.72 -1.83
C ASP A 38 -5.57 -3.14 -1.25
N GLU A 39 -5.33 -3.26 0.07
CA GLU A 39 -5.47 -4.52 0.81
C GLU A 39 -6.92 -5.03 0.80
N GLY A 40 -7.90 -4.13 0.99
CA GLY A 40 -9.33 -4.43 0.92
C GLY A 40 -9.77 -4.95 -0.47
N LEU A 41 -9.43 -4.24 -1.54
CA LEU A 41 -9.68 -4.67 -2.92
C LEU A 41 -8.99 -6.00 -3.25
N SER A 42 -7.78 -6.21 -2.73
CA SER A 42 -7.08 -7.49 -2.86
C SER A 42 -7.84 -8.63 -2.17
N SER A 43 -8.40 -8.38 -0.98
CA SER A 43 -9.27 -9.32 -0.26
C SER A 43 -10.58 -9.58 -1.00
N ASP A 44 -11.28 -8.53 -1.47
CA ASP A 44 -12.55 -8.68 -2.17
C ASP A 44 -12.43 -9.51 -3.45
N SER A 45 -11.38 -9.29 -4.23
CA SER A 45 -11.11 -10.07 -5.43
C SER A 45 -10.73 -11.53 -5.10
N GLN A 46 -10.13 -11.80 -3.92
CA GLN A 46 -10.00 -13.18 -3.42
C GLN A 46 -11.35 -13.79 -3.03
N VAL A 47 -12.25 -13.02 -2.40
CA VAL A 47 -13.62 -13.45 -2.06
C VAL A 47 -14.41 -13.82 -3.32
N VAL A 48 -14.31 -13.03 -4.40
CA VAL A 48 -14.88 -13.39 -5.71
C VAL A 48 -14.29 -14.70 -6.22
N SER A 49 -12.95 -14.85 -6.21
CA SER A 49 -12.28 -16.08 -6.65
C SER A 49 -12.71 -17.32 -5.85
N TRP A 50 -12.90 -17.19 -4.55
CA TRP A 50 -13.40 -18.27 -3.69
C TRP A 50 -14.86 -18.59 -3.97
N TYR A 51 -15.72 -17.58 -4.17
CA TYR A 51 -17.12 -17.80 -4.53
C TYR A 51 -17.25 -18.57 -5.86
N LEU A 52 -16.50 -18.18 -6.90
CA LEU A 52 -16.49 -18.88 -8.20
C LEU A 52 -16.11 -20.37 -8.10
N ARG A 53 -15.22 -20.70 -7.15
CA ARG A 53 -14.80 -22.09 -6.86
C ARG A 53 -15.80 -22.85 -5.99
N ASN A 54 -16.51 -22.16 -5.10
CA ASN A 54 -17.50 -22.76 -4.24
C ASN A 54 -18.79 -23.10 -5.01
N ASP A 55 -19.31 -22.14 -5.77
CA ASP A 55 -20.48 -22.30 -6.66
C ASP A 55 -20.28 -23.47 -7.64
N ALA A 56 -19.07 -23.61 -8.22
CA ALA A 56 -18.75 -24.75 -9.07
C ALA A 56 -18.72 -26.10 -8.33
N ARG A 57 -18.30 -26.14 -7.06
CA ARG A 57 -18.33 -27.38 -6.25
C ARG A 57 -19.75 -27.78 -5.87
N GLU A 58 -20.56 -26.81 -5.45
CA GLU A 58 -21.98 -27.00 -5.12
C GLU A 58 -22.74 -27.53 -6.36
N ARG A 59 -22.51 -26.91 -7.53
CA ARG A 59 -23.07 -27.35 -8.82
C ARG A 59 -22.57 -28.72 -9.25
N SER A 60 -21.28 -29.03 -9.04
CA SER A 60 -20.70 -30.36 -9.29
C SER A 60 -21.40 -31.47 -8.50
N ALA A 61 -21.85 -31.17 -7.27
CA ALA A 61 -22.64 -32.10 -6.46
C ALA A 61 -24.06 -32.30 -7.02
N GLN A 62 -24.73 -31.24 -7.48
CA GLN A 62 -26.06 -31.37 -8.11
C GLN A 62 -26.00 -32.15 -9.44
N LEU A 63 -24.90 -32.02 -10.20
CA LEU A 63 -24.65 -32.80 -11.43
C LEU A 63 -24.61 -34.32 -11.22
N ILE A 64 -24.39 -34.81 -9.99
CA ILE A 64 -24.47 -36.24 -9.66
C ILE A 64 -25.87 -36.79 -9.98
N LYS A 65 -26.94 -36.03 -9.74
CA LYS A 65 -28.33 -36.46 -10.00
C LYS A 65 -28.57 -36.79 -11.48
N PHE A 66 -27.95 -36.03 -12.38
CA PHE A 66 -28.03 -36.28 -13.82
C PHE A 66 -27.16 -37.47 -14.23
N ALA A 67 -25.92 -37.55 -13.73
CA ALA A 67 -24.99 -38.62 -14.08
C ALA A 67 -25.40 -40.01 -13.59
N LEU A 68 -26.16 -40.10 -12.48
CA LEU A 68 -26.70 -41.37 -11.98
C LEU A 68 -28.02 -41.80 -12.66
N ASN A 69 -28.62 -40.94 -13.48
CA ASN A 69 -29.91 -41.22 -14.12
C ASN A 69 -29.73 -42.26 -15.25
N GLN A 70 -30.35 -43.42 -15.06
CA GLN A 70 -30.22 -44.58 -15.96
C GLN A 70 -30.82 -44.33 -17.36
N ASP A 71 -31.85 -43.49 -17.48
CA ASP A 71 -32.42 -43.14 -18.78
C ASP A 71 -31.43 -42.27 -19.58
N ILE A 72 -30.79 -41.28 -18.92
CA ILE A 72 -29.73 -40.45 -19.52
C ILE A 72 -28.54 -41.33 -19.95
N ALA A 73 -28.02 -42.18 -19.06
CA ALA A 73 -26.87 -43.05 -19.38
C ALA A 73 -27.16 -43.98 -20.56
N LYS A 74 -28.32 -44.64 -20.56
CA LYS A 74 -28.72 -45.59 -21.59
C LYS A 74 -28.97 -44.93 -22.95
N ASP A 75 -29.58 -43.75 -22.98
CA ASP A 75 -29.84 -43.05 -24.24
C ASP A 75 -28.61 -42.30 -24.78
N LEU A 76 -27.70 -41.83 -23.91
CA LEU A 76 -26.36 -41.37 -24.32
C LEU A 76 -25.54 -42.51 -24.94
N GLN A 77 -25.54 -43.71 -24.35
CA GLN A 77 -24.85 -44.87 -24.92
C GLN A 77 -25.37 -45.23 -26.32
N LYS A 78 -26.68 -45.06 -26.58
CA LYS A 78 -27.25 -45.22 -27.93
C LYS A 78 -26.83 -44.11 -28.89
N ALA A 79 -26.75 -42.85 -28.43
CA ALA A 79 -26.29 -41.73 -29.26
C ALA A 79 -24.82 -41.93 -29.68
N SER A 80 -23.96 -42.29 -28.72
CA SER A 80 -22.54 -42.59 -28.94
C SER A 80 -22.32 -43.76 -29.92
N GLY A 81 -23.22 -44.76 -29.93
CA GLY A 81 -23.19 -45.87 -30.89
C GLY A 81 -23.67 -45.53 -32.31
N SER A 82 -24.07 -44.28 -32.60
CA SER A 82 -24.47 -43.82 -33.93
C SER A 82 -23.41 -42.89 -34.51
N GLU A 83 -22.71 -43.31 -35.56
CA GLU A 83 -21.60 -42.53 -36.14
C GLU A 83 -22.09 -41.24 -36.82
N ASP A 84 -23.10 -41.32 -37.71
CA ASP A 84 -23.51 -40.18 -38.53
C ASP A 84 -24.31 -39.10 -37.78
N LYS A 85 -25.33 -39.50 -37.00
CA LYS A 85 -26.25 -38.56 -36.34
C LYS A 85 -26.90 -39.11 -35.07
N VAL A 86 -27.20 -38.22 -34.13
CA VAL A 86 -27.99 -38.53 -32.94
C VAL A 86 -29.47 -38.77 -33.33
N PRO A 87 -30.09 -39.92 -32.98
CA PRO A 87 -31.49 -40.20 -33.31
C PRO A 87 -32.50 -39.27 -32.61
N ASP A 88 -33.54 -38.84 -33.33
CA ASP A 88 -34.51 -37.86 -32.81
C ASP A 88 -35.31 -38.36 -31.59
N ASP A 89 -35.58 -39.67 -31.53
CA ASP A 89 -36.23 -40.31 -30.38
C ASP A 89 -35.32 -40.32 -29.14
N VAL A 90 -34.01 -40.44 -29.33
CA VAL A 90 -32.99 -40.32 -28.29
C VAL A 90 -32.93 -38.88 -27.78
N ARG A 91 -32.87 -37.89 -28.67
CA ARG A 91 -32.90 -36.45 -28.30
C ARG A 91 -34.11 -36.12 -27.43
N ALA A 92 -35.30 -36.56 -27.82
CA ALA A 92 -36.54 -36.32 -27.10
C ALA A 92 -36.57 -36.97 -25.70
N ARG A 93 -36.09 -38.20 -25.56
CA ARG A 93 -36.03 -38.90 -24.25
C ARG A 93 -35.00 -38.29 -23.31
N VAL A 94 -33.79 -37.99 -23.79
CA VAL A 94 -32.76 -37.33 -22.96
C VAL A 94 -33.25 -35.96 -22.50
N LEU A 95 -33.90 -35.17 -23.37
CA LEU A 95 -34.51 -33.89 -22.98
C LEU A 95 -35.57 -34.05 -21.87
N ALA A 96 -36.42 -35.08 -21.96
CA ALA A 96 -37.41 -35.35 -20.91
C ALA A 96 -36.76 -35.74 -19.59
N ALA A 97 -35.70 -36.56 -19.62
CA ALA A 97 -34.94 -36.96 -18.43
C ALA A 97 -34.19 -35.76 -17.80
N LEU A 98 -33.54 -34.90 -18.59
CA LEU A 98 -32.91 -33.66 -18.13
C LEU A 98 -33.94 -32.75 -17.44
N LYS A 99 -35.11 -32.53 -18.04
CA LYS A 99 -36.19 -31.73 -17.44
C LYS A 99 -36.65 -32.28 -16.10
N LYS A 100 -36.84 -33.60 -16.00
CA LYS A 100 -37.27 -34.27 -14.77
C LYS A 100 -36.23 -34.09 -13.65
N VAL A 101 -34.95 -34.37 -13.93
CA VAL A 101 -33.89 -34.23 -12.91
C VAL A 101 -33.70 -32.79 -12.48
N ASN A 102 -33.79 -31.81 -13.39
CA ASN A 102 -33.62 -30.40 -13.04
C ASN A 102 -34.75 -29.88 -12.13
N GLN A 103 -35.94 -30.47 -12.17
CA GLN A 103 -37.05 -30.15 -11.25
C GLN A 103 -36.82 -30.66 -9.81
N GLU A 104 -35.85 -31.57 -9.60
CA GLU A 104 -35.45 -32.10 -8.29
C GLU A 104 -34.29 -31.29 -7.65
N ILE A 105 -33.93 -30.14 -8.23
CA ILE A 105 -32.86 -29.25 -7.76
C ILE A 105 -33.48 -27.94 -7.22
N PRO A 106 -33.09 -27.46 -6.02
CA PRO A 106 -33.54 -26.17 -5.50
C PRO A 106 -33.23 -25.01 -6.45
N GLU A 107 -34.10 -24.00 -6.52
CA GLU A 107 -33.95 -22.87 -7.46
C GLU A 107 -32.62 -22.11 -7.31
N GLU A 108 -32.08 -22.04 -6.09
CA GLU A 108 -30.77 -21.42 -5.78
C GLU A 108 -29.58 -22.15 -6.42
N ASP A 109 -29.70 -23.47 -6.55
CA ASP A 109 -28.71 -24.41 -7.06
C ASP A 109 -28.97 -24.81 -8.53
N ALA A 110 -30.15 -24.47 -9.06
CA ALA A 110 -30.59 -24.83 -10.39
C ALA A 110 -29.64 -24.29 -11.47
N PHE A 111 -29.56 -25.02 -12.57
CA PHE A 111 -28.80 -24.61 -13.74
C PHE A 111 -29.65 -23.76 -14.66
N ASP A 112 -29.06 -22.67 -15.18
CA ASP A 112 -29.70 -21.85 -16.21
C ASP A 112 -29.72 -22.61 -17.54
N ALA A 113 -28.69 -23.44 -17.81
CA ALA A 113 -28.70 -24.39 -18.91
C ALA A 113 -28.04 -25.73 -18.54
N VAL A 114 -28.51 -26.83 -19.15
CA VAL A 114 -27.91 -28.17 -19.00
C VAL A 114 -27.79 -28.83 -20.37
N PHE A 115 -26.63 -29.39 -20.68
CA PHE A 115 -26.35 -30.08 -21.94
C PHE A 115 -26.02 -31.54 -21.66
N ALA A 116 -26.57 -32.46 -22.45
CA ALA A 116 -26.15 -33.85 -22.50
C ALA A 116 -25.36 -34.08 -23.79
N VAL A 117 -24.15 -34.59 -23.66
CA VAL A 117 -23.14 -34.71 -24.73
C VAL A 117 -22.77 -36.18 -24.90
N ASP A 118 -22.67 -36.67 -26.14
CA ASP A 118 -22.24 -38.04 -26.43
C ASP A 118 -20.71 -38.20 -26.45
N GLN A 119 -20.21 -39.43 -26.65
CA GLN A 119 -18.78 -39.74 -26.73
C GLN A 119 -18.02 -38.98 -27.84
N HIS A 120 -18.73 -38.50 -28.86
CA HIS A 120 -18.16 -37.75 -29.98
C HIS A 120 -18.14 -36.24 -29.72
N GLY A 121 -18.70 -35.78 -28.60
CA GLY A 121 -18.76 -34.35 -28.27
C GLY A 121 -20.02 -33.63 -28.76
N ARG A 122 -20.97 -34.34 -29.36
CA ARG A 122 -22.20 -33.78 -29.93
C ARG A 122 -23.25 -33.55 -28.86
N VAL A 123 -23.95 -32.42 -28.89
CA VAL A 123 -25.04 -32.15 -27.95
C VAL A 123 -26.27 -32.96 -28.38
N VAL A 124 -26.57 -34.00 -27.60
CA VAL A 124 -27.74 -34.87 -27.78
C VAL A 124 -29.02 -34.11 -27.45
N ALA A 125 -29.04 -33.45 -26.30
CA ALA A 125 -30.14 -32.61 -25.85
C ALA A 125 -29.64 -31.47 -24.95
N HIS A 126 -30.38 -30.37 -24.91
CA HIS A 126 -30.10 -29.23 -24.04
C HIS A 126 -31.39 -28.72 -23.38
N LEU A 127 -31.24 -28.15 -22.18
CA LEU A 127 -32.26 -27.47 -21.40
C LEU A 127 -31.80 -26.03 -21.17
N GLY A 128 -32.69 -25.04 -21.31
CA GLY A 128 -32.43 -23.64 -20.92
C GLY A 128 -31.48 -22.83 -21.80
N TYR A 129 -30.99 -23.40 -22.90
CA TYR A 129 -30.14 -22.70 -23.88
C TYR A 129 -30.81 -22.68 -25.25
N ASP A 130 -31.74 -21.75 -25.45
CA ASP A 130 -32.62 -21.72 -26.63
C ASP A 130 -31.85 -21.48 -27.94
N GLN A 131 -30.65 -20.91 -27.87
CA GLN A 131 -29.74 -20.61 -28.98
C GLN A 131 -29.32 -21.88 -29.76
N ALA A 132 -29.27 -23.05 -29.11
CA ALA A 132 -29.01 -24.33 -29.77
C ALA A 132 -30.26 -25.02 -30.34
N SER A 133 -31.46 -24.46 -30.11
CA SER A 133 -32.72 -25.07 -30.57
C SER A 133 -32.78 -25.15 -32.08
N GLY A 134 -32.87 -26.37 -32.62
CA GLY A 134 -32.90 -26.61 -34.06
C GLY A 134 -31.52 -26.66 -34.73
N MET A 135 -30.43 -26.50 -33.98
CA MET A 135 -29.08 -26.78 -34.48
C MET A 135 -28.76 -28.27 -34.27
N SER A 136 -28.84 -29.07 -35.34
CA SER A 136 -28.50 -30.51 -35.29
C SER A 136 -27.03 -30.76 -34.95
N ASP A 137 -26.17 -29.83 -35.37
CA ASP A 137 -24.72 -29.94 -35.42
C ASP A 137 -24.05 -29.11 -34.30
N PHE A 138 -24.80 -28.81 -33.22
CA PHE A 138 -24.24 -28.11 -32.06
C PHE A 138 -23.42 -29.08 -31.21
N GLU A 139 -22.15 -28.75 -31.01
CA GLU A 139 -21.17 -29.59 -30.33
C GLU A 139 -20.50 -28.80 -29.19
N LEU A 140 -20.13 -29.52 -28.12
CA LEU A 140 -19.36 -28.96 -27.01
C LEU A 140 -18.06 -29.75 -26.74
N GLY A 141 -17.79 -30.84 -27.47
CA GLY A 141 -16.58 -31.66 -27.29
C GLY A 141 -15.26 -30.92 -27.52
N GLY A 142 -15.27 -29.81 -28.26
CA GLY A 142 -14.09 -28.96 -28.45
C GLY A 142 -13.62 -28.22 -27.19
N TYR A 143 -14.48 -28.06 -26.18
CA TYR A 143 -14.14 -27.39 -24.93
C TYR A 143 -13.40 -28.36 -23.98
N PRO A 144 -12.22 -28.00 -23.42
CA PRO A 144 -11.41 -28.91 -22.58
C PRO A 144 -12.16 -29.46 -21.38
N VAL A 145 -13.08 -28.69 -20.79
CA VAL A 145 -13.93 -29.13 -19.67
C VAL A 145 -14.85 -30.30 -20.04
N VAL A 146 -15.33 -30.35 -21.28
CA VAL A 146 -16.19 -31.41 -21.80
C VAL A 146 -15.35 -32.59 -22.26
N ALA A 147 -14.24 -32.33 -22.96
CA ALA A 147 -13.28 -33.37 -23.33
C ALA A 147 -12.78 -34.15 -22.10
N ASP A 148 -12.39 -33.46 -21.02
CA ASP A 148 -11.99 -34.10 -19.76
C ASP A 148 -13.11 -34.93 -19.14
N ALA A 149 -14.37 -34.47 -19.23
CA ALA A 149 -15.53 -35.24 -18.75
C ALA A 149 -15.81 -36.49 -19.57
N LEU A 150 -15.62 -36.45 -20.89
CA LEU A 150 -15.71 -37.65 -21.75
C LEU A 150 -14.59 -38.66 -21.47
N HIS A 151 -13.47 -38.22 -20.87
CA HIS A 151 -12.39 -39.09 -20.37
C HIS A 151 -12.56 -39.53 -18.90
N GLY A 152 -13.70 -39.22 -18.25
CA GLY A 152 -14.01 -39.66 -16.89
C GLY A 152 -13.66 -38.67 -15.77
N TYR A 153 -13.22 -37.44 -16.08
CA TYR A 153 -12.87 -36.45 -15.06
C TYR A 153 -14.02 -35.48 -14.76
N VAL A 154 -14.22 -35.15 -13.49
CA VAL A 154 -15.15 -34.07 -13.11
C VAL A 154 -14.41 -32.75 -13.12
N ARG A 155 -14.90 -31.75 -13.86
CA ARG A 155 -14.18 -30.46 -14.04
C ARG A 155 -15.11 -29.26 -14.12
N ASP A 156 -14.65 -28.13 -13.62
CA ASP A 156 -15.31 -26.82 -13.77
C ASP A 156 -14.48 -25.88 -14.64
N ASP A 157 -15.17 -24.98 -15.36
CA ASP A 157 -14.56 -23.99 -16.25
C ASP A 157 -15.49 -22.78 -16.42
N THR A 158 -15.01 -21.74 -17.08
CA THR A 158 -15.81 -20.59 -17.51
C THR A 158 -15.78 -20.54 -19.02
N LEU A 159 -16.94 -20.72 -19.67
CA LEU A 159 -17.06 -20.65 -21.11
C LEU A 159 -17.62 -19.29 -21.54
N GLN A 160 -17.13 -18.81 -22.68
CA GLN A 160 -17.68 -17.69 -23.41
C GLN A 160 -18.47 -18.25 -24.59
N LEU A 161 -19.80 -18.19 -24.48
CA LEU A 161 -20.74 -18.55 -25.56
C LEU A 161 -21.39 -17.25 -26.06
N ASP A 162 -22.72 -17.16 -26.12
CA ASP A 162 -23.41 -15.87 -26.31
C ASP A 162 -23.20 -14.91 -25.10
N ARG A 163 -22.87 -15.49 -23.95
CA ARG A 163 -22.60 -14.84 -22.66
C ARG A 163 -21.52 -15.62 -21.91
N LEU A 164 -21.05 -15.09 -20.78
CA LEU A 164 -20.21 -15.85 -19.85
C LEU A 164 -21.07 -16.86 -19.07
N TYR A 165 -20.67 -18.13 -19.08
CA TYR A 165 -21.26 -19.19 -18.27
C TYR A 165 -20.19 -19.82 -17.37
N ARG A 166 -20.50 -19.98 -16.08
CA ARG A 166 -19.77 -20.89 -15.21
C ARG A 166 -20.31 -22.29 -15.43
N VAL A 167 -19.47 -23.18 -15.93
CA VAL A 167 -19.87 -24.54 -16.31
C VAL A 167 -19.18 -25.57 -15.42
N VAL A 168 -19.84 -26.70 -15.25
CA VAL A 168 -19.29 -27.90 -14.63
C VAL A 168 -19.70 -29.09 -15.48
N ALA A 169 -18.73 -29.91 -15.88
CA ALA A 169 -18.95 -31.11 -16.66
C ALA A 169 -18.68 -32.37 -15.81
N ARG A 170 -19.47 -33.41 -16.04
CA ARG A 170 -19.38 -34.69 -15.34
C ARG A 170 -19.58 -35.85 -16.32
N PRO A 171 -18.75 -36.92 -16.28
CA PRO A 171 -19.01 -38.15 -17.03
C PRO A 171 -20.37 -38.76 -16.65
N VAL A 172 -21.00 -39.41 -17.61
CA VAL A 172 -22.11 -40.33 -17.40
C VAL A 172 -21.61 -41.75 -17.63
N GLU A 173 -21.49 -42.52 -16.57
CA GLU A 173 -21.09 -43.93 -16.64
C GLU A 173 -22.33 -44.80 -16.97
N PHE A 174 -22.13 -45.83 -17.80
CA PHE A 174 -23.16 -46.83 -18.10
C PHE A 174 -22.71 -48.21 -17.64
N ASP A 175 -21.55 -48.68 -18.14
CA ASP A 175 -20.90 -49.90 -17.68
C ASP A 175 -19.65 -49.56 -16.83
N LEU A 176 -19.44 -50.32 -15.75
CA LEU A 176 -18.30 -50.13 -14.85
C LEU A 176 -16.99 -50.51 -15.55
N GLY A 177 -16.09 -49.54 -15.72
CA GLY A 177 -14.77 -49.73 -16.33
C GLY A 177 -14.74 -49.59 -17.86
N SER A 178 -15.85 -49.22 -18.51
CA SER A 178 -15.83 -48.71 -19.88
C SER A 178 -15.48 -47.22 -19.92
N LEU A 179 -15.30 -46.67 -21.12
CA LEU A 179 -15.41 -45.22 -21.31
C LEU A 179 -16.82 -44.73 -20.89
N PRO A 180 -16.98 -43.50 -20.39
CA PRO A 180 -18.27 -42.90 -20.13
C PRO A 180 -19.17 -42.95 -21.38
N ALA A 181 -20.47 -43.20 -21.20
CA ALA A 181 -21.46 -43.20 -22.28
C ALA A 181 -21.64 -41.80 -22.91
N GLY A 182 -21.21 -40.76 -22.19
CA GLY A 182 -21.22 -39.36 -22.58
C GLY A 182 -20.87 -38.48 -21.37
N ALA A 183 -21.23 -37.20 -21.44
CA ALA A 183 -21.08 -36.25 -20.33
C ALA A 183 -22.36 -35.41 -20.15
N VAL A 184 -22.59 -34.92 -18.93
CA VAL A 184 -23.56 -33.84 -18.69
C VAL A 184 -22.80 -32.60 -18.25
N VAL A 185 -23.15 -31.47 -18.87
CA VAL A 185 -22.58 -30.14 -18.61
C VAL A 185 -23.67 -29.26 -18.03
N GLY A 186 -23.54 -28.87 -16.77
CA GLY A 186 -24.41 -27.90 -16.13
C GLY A 186 -23.79 -26.51 -16.21
N ALA A 187 -24.56 -25.52 -16.66
CA ALA A 187 -24.13 -24.14 -16.86
C ALA A 187 -24.97 -23.17 -16.02
N ARG A 188 -24.30 -22.21 -15.38
CA ARG A 188 -24.88 -21.04 -14.73
C ARG A 188 -24.49 -19.81 -15.52
N VAL A 189 -25.45 -18.95 -15.88
CA VAL A 189 -25.14 -17.70 -16.57
C VAL A 189 -24.57 -16.68 -15.59
N VAL A 190 -23.51 -15.98 -16.00
CA VAL A 190 -23.03 -14.80 -15.27
C VAL A 190 -23.96 -13.64 -15.66
N ASP A 191 -24.88 -13.31 -14.76
CA ASP A 191 -25.89 -12.26 -14.95
C ASP A 191 -25.88 -11.22 -13.82
N GLN A 192 -26.80 -10.25 -13.91
CA GLN A 192 -26.90 -9.19 -12.93
C GLN A 192 -27.31 -9.70 -11.53
N ARG A 193 -27.97 -10.86 -11.41
CA ARG A 193 -28.22 -11.51 -10.10
C ARG A 193 -26.90 -12.04 -9.53
N PHE A 194 -26.09 -12.72 -10.34
CA PHE A 194 -24.77 -13.23 -9.96
C PHE A 194 -23.82 -12.12 -9.48
N ALA A 195 -23.69 -11.04 -10.25
CA ALA A 195 -22.88 -9.89 -9.86
C ALA A 195 -23.40 -9.21 -8.58
N ARG A 196 -24.73 -9.15 -8.38
CA ARG A 196 -25.34 -8.58 -7.17
C ARG A 196 -25.01 -9.39 -5.92
N VAL A 197 -25.08 -10.72 -5.99
CA VAL A 197 -24.69 -11.60 -4.88
C VAL A 197 -23.22 -11.39 -4.51
N LEU A 198 -22.34 -11.25 -5.49
CA LEU A 198 -20.92 -10.95 -5.25
C LEU A 198 -20.72 -9.56 -4.62
N SER A 199 -21.36 -8.52 -5.15
CA SER A 199 -21.27 -7.16 -4.62
C SER A 199 -21.81 -7.05 -3.18
N GLN A 200 -22.86 -7.80 -2.84
CA GLN A 200 -23.37 -7.91 -1.47
C GLN A 200 -22.40 -8.64 -0.53
N ARG A 201 -21.66 -9.64 -1.03
CA ARG A 201 -20.68 -10.41 -0.23
C ARG A 201 -19.36 -9.67 0.00
N THR A 202 -18.92 -8.84 -0.95
CA THR A 202 -17.68 -8.05 -0.83
C THR A 202 -17.92 -6.66 -0.22
N GLY A 203 -19.12 -6.10 -0.36
CA GLY A 203 -19.38 -4.68 -0.10
C GLY A 203 -18.68 -3.76 -1.10
N ALA A 204 -18.29 -4.28 -2.26
CA ALA A 204 -17.58 -3.56 -3.32
C ALA A 204 -18.35 -3.64 -4.65
N ALA A 205 -18.06 -2.73 -5.57
CA ALA A 205 -18.56 -2.84 -6.94
C ALA A 205 -17.88 -4.03 -7.64
N VAL A 206 -18.66 -4.84 -8.36
CA VAL A 206 -18.16 -6.00 -9.09
C VAL A 206 -18.71 -5.95 -10.51
N ALA A 207 -17.83 -6.02 -11.50
CA ALA A 207 -18.22 -6.17 -12.90
C ALA A 207 -17.46 -7.31 -13.57
N PHE A 208 -18.11 -8.00 -14.49
CA PHE A 208 -17.54 -9.02 -15.37
C PHE A 208 -17.38 -8.43 -16.78
N TYR A 209 -16.32 -8.83 -17.46
CA TYR A 209 -15.99 -8.35 -18.79
C TYR A 209 -15.53 -9.49 -19.70
N MET A 210 -15.82 -9.34 -20.99
CA MET A 210 -15.36 -10.18 -22.10
C MET A 210 -15.19 -9.28 -23.32
N ASP A 211 -14.36 -9.66 -24.30
CA ASP A 211 -14.15 -8.90 -25.54
C ASP A 211 -13.81 -7.41 -25.35
N GLY A 212 -13.13 -7.07 -24.24
CA GLY A 212 -12.74 -5.70 -23.89
C GLY A 212 -13.85 -4.80 -23.31
N ALA A 213 -15.05 -5.33 -23.07
CA ALA A 213 -16.18 -4.57 -22.51
C ALA A 213 -16.79 -5.27 -21.28
N SER A 214 -17.25 -4.48 -20.30
CA SER A 214 -18.06 -5.03 -19.20
C SER A 214 -19.45 -5.42 -19.71
N THR A 215 -19.82 -6.69 -19.49
CA THR A 215 -21.11 -7.25 -19.90
C THR A 215 -22.12 -7.25 -18.76
N VAL A 216 -21.64 -7.32 -17.52
CA VAL A 216 -22.50 -7.41 -16.32
C VAL A 216 -21.84 -6.70 -15.16
N SER A 217 -22.60 -5.87 -14.45
CA SER A 217 -22.09 -5.17 -13.27
C SER A 217 -23.14 -5.04 -12.15
N ALA A 218 -22.64 -4.93 -10.91
CA ALA A 218 -23.40 -4.59 -9.73
C ALA A 218 -22.53 -3.76 -8.78
N ALA A 219 -23.17 -2.95 -7.94
CA ALA A 219 -22.49 -2.09 -6.99
C ALA A 219 -23.28 -1.95 -5.69
N PRO A 220 -22.61 -1.71 -4.54
CA PRO A 220 -23.24 -1.56 -3.24
C PRO A 220 -24.01 -0.24 -3.16
N GLU A 221 -24.82 -0.09 -2.11
CA GLU A 221 -25.52 1.17 -1.83
C GLU A 221 -24.52 2.32 -1.64
N GLY A 222 -24.85 3.48 -2.21
CA GLY A 222 -23.96 4.66 -2.21
C GLY A 222 -22.88 4.68 -3.30
N PHE A 223 -22.72 3.63 -4.10
CA PHE A 223 -21.81 3.63 -5.25
C PHE A 223 -22.49 4.23 -6.50
N ASP A 224 -21.85 5.21 -7.14
CA ASP A 224 -22.33 5.83 -8.37
C ASP A 224 -22.09 4.91 -9.58
N ARG A 225 -23.17 4.40 -10.16
CA ARG A 225 -23.10 3.45 -11.29
C ARG A 225 -22.51 4.06 -12.56
N THR A 226 -22.53 5.38 -12.74
CA THR A 226 -21.89 6.02 -13.90
C THR A 226 -20.37 5.85 -13.90
N GLN A 227 -19.78 5.56 -12.73
CA GLN A 227 -18.35 5.27 -12.61
C GLN A 227 -18.00 3.86 -13.10
N LEU A 228 -18.99 2.98 -13.29
CA LEU A 228 -18.80 1.68 -13.92
C LEU A 228 -18.51 1.82 -15.42
N ASP A 229 -19.04 2.87 -16.08
CA ASP A 229 -18.75 3.13 -17.49
C ASP A 229 -17.26 3.46 -17.72
N GLN A 230 -16.60 4.02 -16.70
CA GLN A 230 -15.17 4.33 -16.73
C GLN A 230 -14.30 3.06 -16.75
N ILE A 231 -14.80 1.93 -16.22
CA ILE A 231 -14.13 0.62 -16.30
C ILE A 231 -13.92 0.23 -17.77
N ASN A 232 -14.93 0.44 -18.63
CA ASN A 232 -14.83 0.14 -20.06
C ASN A 232 -13.71 0.96 -20.73
N SER A 233 -13.46 2.19 -20.27
CA SER A 233 -12.37 3.03 -20.79
C SER A 233 -10.98 2.64 -20.28
N ASP A 234 -10.86 2.00 -19.12
CA ASP A 234 -9.58 1.53 -18.56
C ASP A 234 -9.26 0.08 -18.98
N LEU A 235 -10.24 -0.73 -19.40
CA LEU A 235 -10.02 -2.09 -19.95
C LEU A 235 -9.08 -2.09 -21.17
N SER A 236 -9.08 -1.05 -22.01
CA SER A 236 -8.10 -0.92 -23.10
C SER A 236 -6.68 -0.67 -22.58
N ALA A 237 -6.53 0.13 -21.52
CA ALA A 237 -5.27 0.40 -20.83
C ALA A 237 -4.85 -0.72 -19.84
N LEU A 238 -5.69 -1.74 -19.64
CA LEU A 238 -5.37 -2.94 -18.88
C LEU A 238 -4.55 -3.94 -19.71
N ALA A 239 -4.74 -3.95 -21.03
CA ALA A 239 -4.02 -4.84 -21.94
C ALA A 239 -2.48 -4.64 -21.89
N GLU A 240 -2.02 -3.44 -21.53
CA GLU A 240 -0.59 -3.09 -21.40
C GLU A 240 -0.01 -3.33 -19.98
N ASP A 241 -0.83 -3.75 -18.99
CA ASP A 241 -0.38 -3.93 -17.61
C ASP A 241 0.42 -5.23 -17.45
N GLU A 242 1.73 -5.10 -17.19
CA GLU A 242 2.61 -6.26 -17.00
C GLU A 242 2.17 -7.22 -15.90
N SER A 243 1.54 -6.72 -14.82
CA SER A 243 1.09 -7.58 -13.72
C SER A 243 -0.12 -8.39 -14.17
N TYR A 244 -1.05 -7.73 -14.87
CA TYR A 244 -2.22 -8.38 -15.45
C TYR A 244 -1.82 -9.45 -16.48
N GLN A 245 -0.90 -9.14 -17.40
CA GLN A 245 -0.39 -10.12 -18.38
C GLN A 245 0.32 -11.32 -17.72
N LYS A 246 1.17 -11.09 -16.70
CA LYS A 246 2.02 -12.13 -16.10
C LYS A 246 1.34 -12.95 -15.01
N LEU A 247 0.40 -12.35 -14.28
CA LEU A 247 -0.23 -12.94 -13.08
C LEU A 247 -1.74 -13.16 -13.24
N GLY A 248 -2.33 -12.72 -14.35
CA GLY A 248 -3.78 -12.67 -14.53
C GLY A 248 -4.48 -11.71 -13.57
N ARG A 249 -3.76 -10.76 -12.97
CA ARG A 249 -4.27 -9.81 -11.97
C ARG A 249 -3.52 -8.49 -12.02
N SER A 250 -4.24 -7.37 -12.09
CA SER A 250 -3.63 -6.04 -12.09
C SER A 250 -3.11 -5.66 -10.70
N SER A 251 -2.23 -4.67 -10.66
CA SER A 251 -2.05 -3.85 -9.45
C SER A 251 -3.33 -3.05 -9.14
N ALA A 252 -3.42 -2.42 -7.97
CA ALA A 252 -4.55 -1.53 -7.67
C ALA A 252 -4.42 -0.22 -8.46
N ARG A 253 -5.37 0.02 -9.36
CA ARG A 253 -5.41 1.16 -10.30
C ARG A 253 -6.44 2.18 -9.86
N MET A 254 -6.27 3.44 -10.25
CA MET A 254 -7.23 4.51 -10.00
C MET A 254 -7.87 4.95 -11.32
N ILE A 255 -9.19 4.94 -11.38
CA ILE A 255 -9.99 5.25 -12.57
C ILE A 255 -10.81 6.52 -12.30
N GLY A 256 -10.88 7.41 -13.29
CA GLY A 256 -11.66 8.65 -13.25
C GLY A 256 -11.38 9.56 -12.05
N GLY A 257 -10.21 9.44 -11.43
CA GLY A 257 -9.81 10.12 -10.20
C GLY A 257 -10.50 9.65 -8.90
N ASN A 258 -11.65 8.97 -9.00
CA ASN A 258 -12.56 8.76 -7.88
C ASN A 258 -12.92 7.29 -7.58
N VAL A 259 -12.42 6.31 -8.37
CA VAL A 259 -12.58 4.88 -8.06
C VAL A 259 -11.20 4.24 -8.00
N ARG A 260 -10.99 3.30 -7.08
CA ARG A 260 -9.89 2.34 -7.19
C ARG A 260 -10.40 0.95 -7.48
N VAL A 261 -9.69 0.24 -8.35
CA VAL A 261 -10.06 -1.10 -8.80
C VAL A 261 -8.89 -2.07 -8.82
N VAL A 262 -9.21 -3.36 -8.81
CA VAL A 262 -8.32 -4.47 -9.15
C VAL A 262 -9.02 -5.38 -10.15
N TYR A 263 -8.35 -5.67 -11.27
CA TYR A 263 -8.80 -6.62 -12.28
C TYR A 263 -8.21 -8.00 -12.05
N SER A 264 -8.96 -9.04 -12.41
CA SER A 264 -8.54 -10.44 -12.36
C SER A 264 -9.14 -11.21 -13.54
N LEU A 265 -8.34 -12.05 -14.21
CA LEU A 265 -8.85 -13.01 -15.18
C LEU A 265 -9.77 -14.04 -14.53
N LEU A 266 -10.74 -14.53 -15.31
CA LEU A 266 -11.54 -15.68 -14.94
C LEU A 266 -10.69 -16.96 -15.01
N PRO A 267 -10.96 -17.97 -14.18
CA PRO A 267 -10.30 -19.27 -14.31
C PRO A 267 -10.79 -19.98 -15.57
N GLY A 268 -9.86 -20.65 -16.25
CA GLY A 268 -10.15 -21.52 -17.39
C GLY A 268 -10.12 -20.82 -18.75
N GLU A 269 -10.93 -21.30 -19.69
CA GLU A 269 -10.83 -20.92 -21.11
C GLU A 269 -11.24 -19.47 -21.37
N ALA A 270 -12.34 -18.99 -20.79
CA ALA A 270 -12.72 -17.57 -20.93
C ALA A 270 -11.60 -16.63 -20.43
N GLY A 271 -10.80 -17.03 -19.43
CA GLY A 271 -9.62 -16.28 -19.02
C GLY A 271 -8.52 -16.21 -20.08
N GLN A 272 -8.34 -17.25 -20.89
CA GLN A 272 -7.40 -17.26 -22.02
C GLN A 272 -7.91 -16.39 -23.18
N LEU A 273 -9.23 -16.26 -23.32
CA LEU A 273 -9.89 -15.30 -24.22
C LEU A 273 -9.91 -13.86 -23.68
N GLY A 274 -9.30 -13.60 -22.52
CA GLY A 274 -9.19 -12.27 -21.92
C GLY A 274 -10.40 -11.85 -21.07
N ALA A 275 -11.37 -12.73 -20.84
CA ALA A 275 -12.50 -12.46 -19.96
C ALA A 275 -12.07 -12.46 -18.48
N GLY A 276 -12.72 -11.61 -17.70
CA GLY A 276 -12.34 -11.40 -16.31
C GLY A 276 -13.43 -10.76 -15.48
N TYR A 277 -13.04 -10.38 -14.27
CA TYR A 277 -13.83 -9.57 -13.37
C TYR A 277 -12.96 -8.48 -12.74
N VAL A 278 -13.62 -7.39 -12.38
CA VAL A 278 -13.03 -6.25 -11.70
C VAL A 278 -13.79 -6.01 -10.41
N VAL A 279 -13.06 -5.65 -9.36
CA VAL A 279 -13.62 -5.19 -8.10
C VAL A 279 -13.22 -3.75 -7.86
N GLY A 280 -14.17 -2.89 -7.46
CA GLY A 280 -13.96 -1.46 -7.28
C GLY A 280 -14.53 -0.90 -5.98
N ARG A 281 -13.84 0.09 -5.41
CA ARG A 281 -14.26 0.85 -4.22
C ARG A 281 -14.03 2.35 -4.42
N LEU A 282 -14.86 3.15 -3.78
CA LEU A 282 -14.63 4.59 -3.62
C LEU A 282 -13.55 4.82 -2.56
N PRO A 283 -12.53 5.67 -2.81
CA PRO A 283 -11.57 6.06 -1.81
C PRO A 283 -12.23 6.97 -0.77
N ALA A 284 -12.05 6.65 0.52
CA ALA A 284 -12.26 7.60 1.59
C ALA A 284 -11.15 8.67 1.54
N HIS A 285 -11.33 9.68 0.69
CA HIS A 285 -10.37 10.77 0.50
C HIS A 285 -10.84 12.05 1.18
N VAL A 286 -9.98 12.63 2.02
CA VAL A 286 -10.25 13.91 2.66
C VAL A 286 -9.80 15.05 1.72
N SER A 287 -10.77 15.80 1.19
CA SER A 287 -10.57 16.90 0.23
C SER A 287 -9.88 18.13 0.81
N SER A 288 -10.09 18.44 2.09
CA SER A 288 -9.48 19.60 2.74
C SER A 288 -9.06 19.31 4.19
N PRO A 289 -8.08 20.05 4.73
CA PRO A 289 -7.69 19.96 6.13
C PRO A 289 -8.83 20.18 7.14
N PHE A 290 -9.92 20.85 6.72
CA PHE A 290 -11.12 21.05 7.54
C PHE A 290 -12.10 19.87 7.46
N ASP A 291 -12.14 19.16 6.33
CA ASP A 291 -12.97 17.96 6.18
C ASP A 291 -12.45 16.81 7.07
N PHE A 292 -11.14 16.78 7.36
CA PHE A 292 -10.54 15.88 8.33
C PHE A 292 -11.24 15.98 9.71
N PHE A 293 -11.44 17.21 10.20
CA PHE A 293 -12.13 17.44 11.48
C PHE A 293 -13.64 17.15 11.44
N ARG A 294 -14.26 17.25 10.27
CA ARG A 294 -15.69 16.91 10.08
C ARG A 294 -15.91 15.40 10.06
N GLN A 295 -15.01 14.66 9.43
CA GLN A 295 -15.09 13.20 9.27
C GLN A 295 -14.50 12.42 10.46
N ALA A 296 -13.69 13.05 11.32
CA ALA A 296 -13.17 12.44 12.55
C ALA A 296 -14.29 11.89 13.44
N ASP A 297 -14.13 10.66 13.95
CA ASP A 297 -15.14 10.03 14.82
C ASP A 297 -15.23 10.78 16.15
N ASP A 298 -16.37 10.70 16.84
CA ASP A 298 -16.56 11.37 18.13
C ASP A 298 -15.62 10.78 19.21
N LYS A 299 -15.15 9.54 19.01
CA LYS A 299 -14.07 8.94 19.81
C LYS A 299 -12.72 9.63 19.60
N ASP A 300 -12.38 10.02 18.36
CA ASP A 300 -11.14 10.73 18.06
C ASP A 300 -11.17 12.13 18.68
N LYS A 301 -12.33 12.82 18.54
CA LYS A 301 -12.58 14.12 19.17
C LYS A 301 -12.48 14.05 20.70
N ALA A 302 -12.99 12.99 21.33
CA ALA A 302 -12.92 12.78 22.77
C ALA A 302 -11.50 12.52 23.31
N GLN A 303 -10.57 12.04 22.48
CA GLN A 303 -9.16 11.89 22.87
C GLN A 303 -8.38 13.21 22.84
N VAL A 304 -8.91 14.26 22.20
CA VAL A 304 -8.28 15.58 22.19
C VAL A 304 -8.43 16.23 23.56
N ASN A 305 -7.29 16.49 24.23
CA ASN A 305 -7.27 17.25 25.47
C ASN A 305 -7.53 18.75 25.20
N LEU A 306 -8.81 19.10 25.05
CA LEU A 306 -9.30 20.45 24.81
C LEU A 306 -8.82 21.45 25.88
N VAL A 307 -8.68 21.02 27.14
CA VAL A 307 -8.18 21.87 28.23
C VAL A 307 -6.73 22.29 27.97
N LEU A 308 -5.89 21.38 27.48
CA LEU A 308 -4.51 21.69 27.10
C LEU A 308 -4.47 22.62 25.88
N VAL A 309 -5.27 22.35 24.84
CA VAL A 309 -5.31 23.18 23.62
C VAL A 309 -5.76 24.61 23.95
N VAL A 310 -6.86 24.77 24.68
CA VAL A 310 -7.38 26.07 25.11
C VAL A 310 -6.41 26.75 26.09
N GLY A 311 -5.81 26.01 27.01
CA GLY A 311 -4.82 26.54 27.97
C GLY A 311 -3.58 27.10 27.28
N VAL A 312 -3.05 26.42 26.27
CA VAL A 312 -1.92 26.90 25.45
C VAL A 312 -2.31 28.16 24.67
N ALA A 313 -3.50 28.19 24.04
CA ALA A 313 -3.99 29.35 23.31
C ALA A 313 -4.18 30.58 24.21
N LEU A 314 -4.79 30.41 25.39
CA LEU A 314 -4.97 31.47 26.39
C LEU A 314 -3.64 31.96 26.95
N GLY A 315 -2.69 31.05 27.25
CA GLY A 315 -1.35 31.41 27.71
C GLY A 315 -0.58 32.24 26.67
N ALA A 316 -0.66 31.86 25.39
CA ALA A 316 -0.05 32.61 24.29
C ALA A 316 -0.69 34.00 24.09
N ALA A 317 -2.02 34.10 24.21
CA ALA A 317 -2.72 35.38 24.16
C ALA A 317 -2.32 36.30 25.34
N LEU A 318 -2.25 35.75 26.54
CA LEU A 318 -1.88 36.48 27.76
C LEU A 318 -0.43 36.99 27.69
N LEU A 319 0.52 36.19 27.18
CA LEU A 319 1.90 36.64 26.92
C LEU A 319 1.95 37.81 25.93
N GLY A 320 1.17 37.74 24.84
CA GLY A 320 1.07 38.85 23.88
C GLY A 320 0.52 40.14 24.49
N LEU A 321 -0.51 40.02 25.35
CA LEU A 321 -1.06 41.16 26.09
C LEU A 321 -0.06 41.73 27.09
N LEU A 322 0.70 40.90 27.82
CA LEU A 322 1.76 41.35 28.73
C LEU A 322 2.87 42.10 27.99
N PHE A 323 3.37 41.57 26.87
CA PHE A 323 4.39 42.27 26.07
C PHE A 323 3.87 43.60 25.52
N SER A 324 2.62 43.66 25.07
CA SER A 324 1.98 44.91 24.64
C SER A 324 1.84 45.91 25.78
N PHE A 325 1.43 45.45 26.98
CA PHE A 325 1.30 46.29 28.17
C PHE A 325 2.64 46.91 28.58
N PHE A 326 3.71 46.12 28.68
CA PHE A 326 5.03 46.62 29.06
C PHE A 326 5.71 47.46 27.98
N GLU A 327 5.49 47.19 26.68
CA GLU A 327 6.11 47.98 25.61
C GLU A 327 5.37 49.27 25.24
N HIS A 328 4.04 49.33 25.41
CA HIS A 328 3.22 50.47 25.03
C HIS A 328 2.54 51.16 26.22
N THR A 329 1.82 50.41 27.06
CA THR A 329 0.95 51.03 28.08
C THR A 329 1.75 51.61 29.25
N GLN A 330 2.72 50.86 29.78
CA GLN A 330 3.51 51.29 30.94
C GLN A 330 4.39 52.53 30.64
N PRO A 331 5.12 52.62 29.50
CA PRO A 331 5.89 53.82 29.15
C PRO A 331 5.02 55.06 28.91
N ILE A 332 3.86 54.92 28.27
CA ILE A 332 2.90 56.03 28.06
C ILE A 332 2.40 56.55 29.41
N ASN A 333 2.03 55.67 30.33
CA ASN A 333 1.54 56.07 31.66
C ASN A 333 2.63 56.76 32.49
N SER A 334 3.87 56.25 32.47
CA SER A 334 5.00 56.89 33.16
C SER A 334 5.36 58.25 32.56
N PHE A 335 5.35 58.38 31.23
CA PHE A 335 5.58 59.66 30.56
C PHE A 335 4.48 60.67 30.91
N ARG A 336 3.20 60.28 30.74
CA ARG A 336 2.03 61.11 31.10
C ARG A 336 2.08 61.60 32.55
N ALA A 337 2.45 60.73 33.50
CA ALA A 337 2.55 61.09 34.90
C ALA A 337 3.58 62.21 35.14
N GLU A 338 4.80 62.05 34.63
CA GLU A 338 5.84 63.07 34.80
C GLU A 338 5.55 64.36 34.00
N SER A 339 4.92 64.27 32.83
CA SER A 339 4.45 65.46 32.09
C SER A 339 3.41 66.26 32.87
N VAL A 340 2.48 65.59 33.58
CA VAL A 340 1.52 66.27 34.47
C VAL A 340 2.23 66.92 35.65
N ARG A 341 3.30 66.32 36.17
CA ARG A 341 4.10 66.89 37.27
C ARG A 341 4.91 68.12 36.83
N LEU A 342 5.49 68.10 35.63
CA LEU A 342 6.13 69.27 35.01
C LEU A 342 5.10 70.41 34.83
N ALA A 343 3.92 70.10 34.29
CA ALA A 343 2.86 71.10 34.07
C ALA A 343 2.34 71.74 35.37
N LYS A 344 2.46 71.06 36.51
CA LYS A 344 2.14 71.60 37.85
C LYS A 344 3.31 72.35 38.52
N GLY A 345 4.52 72.31 37.94
CA GLY A 345 5.73 72.83 38.58
C GLY A 345 6.25 71.98 39.74
N GLU A 346 5.84 70.70 39.85
CA GLU A 346 6.38 69.76 40.86
C GLU A 346 7.80 69.27 40.51
N VAL A 347 8.21 69.41 39.26
CA VAL A 347 9.55 69.11 38.73
C VAL A 347 9.92 70.15 37.69
N ASP A 348 11.17 70.64 37.69
CA ASP A 348 11.61 71.68 36.74
C ASP A 348 11.88 71.15 35.32
N GLN A 349 12.14 69.85 35.15
CA GLN A 349 12.44 69.22 33.85
C GLN A 349 12.04 67.74 33.79
N LEU A 350 11.76 67.22 32.58
CA LEU A 350 11.53 65.79 32.34
C LEU A 350 12.86 65.05 32.25
N THR A 351 13.29 64.38 33.33
CA THR A 351 14.59 63.67 33.36
C THR A 351 14.67 62.55 32.30
N PRO A 352 15.49 62.69 31.23
CA PRO A 352 15.44 61.75 30.10
C PRO A 352 15.87 60.32 30.44
N SER A 353 16.60 60.13 31.54
CA SER A 353 17.01 58.82 32.07
C SER A 353 15.85 57.94 32.52
N LYS A 354 14.69 58.52 32.91
CA LYS A 354 13.48 57.77 33.29
C LYS A 354 12.73 57.18 32.10
N PHE A 355 12.97 57.70 30.89
CA PHE A 355 12.24 57.30 29.69
C PHE A 355 13.11 56.46 28.75
N ARG A 356 12.46 55.72 27.85
CA ARG A 356 13.12 54.84 26.88
C ARG A 356 12.61 55.11 25.47
N GLY A 357 13.47 54.89 24.47
CA GLY A 357 13.13 55.07 23.06
C GLY A 357 12.59 56.46 22.73
N VAL A 358 11.48 56.52 21.99
CA VAL A 358 10.89 57.78 21.50
C VAL A 358 10.54 58.74 22.65
N PHE A 359 10.02 58.25 23.78
CA PHE A 359 9.68 59.09 24.94
C PHE A 359 10.90 59.78 25.57
N ARG A 360 12.09 59.19 25.48
CA ARG A 360 13.34 59.82 25.91
C ARG A 360 13.73 60.98 25.02
N LYS A 361 13.53 60.85 23.71
CA LYS A 361 13.77 61.93 22.77
C LYS A 361 12.77 63.07 22.98
N ILE A 362 11.48 62.75 23.04
CA ILE A 362 10.42 63.74 23.33
C ILE A 362 10.69 64.49 24.65
N ALA A 363 11.16 63.80 25.71
CA ALA A 363 11.53 64.45 26.97
C ALA A 363 12.69 65.46 26.80
N SER A 364 13.72 65.13 26.00
CA SER A 364 14.79 66.08 25.67
C SER A 364 14.25 67.25 24.86
N ASP A 365 13.56 66.97 23.75
CA ASP A 365 13.03 67.98 22.83
C ASP A 365 12.09 68.97 23.56
N ILE A 366 11.35 68.51 24.60
CA ILE A 366 10.54 69.36 25.49
C ILE A 366 11.40 70.21 26.42
N ASN A 367 12.39 69.64 27.11
CA ASN A 367 13.27 70.41 28.00
C ASN A 367 14.04 71.49 27.22
N ASP A 368 14.64 71.11 26.09
CA ASP A 368 15.38 71.99 25.19
C ASP A 368 14.49 73.16 24.70
N GLY A 369 13.20 72.87 24.44
CA GLY A 369 12.19 73.88 24.08
C GLY A 369 11.80 74.81 25.25
N VAL A 370 11.68 74.28 26.47
CA VAL A 370 11.41 75.08 27.68
C VAL A 370 12.60 75.99 28.01
N ASP A 371 13.81 75.48 27.96
CA ASP A 371 15.03 76.25 28.21
C ASP A 371 15.22 77.36 27.16
N ALA A 372 14.92 77.07 25.89
CA ALA A 372 14.94 78.08 24.83
C ALA A 372 13.88 79.19 25.03
N LEU A 373 12.73 78.88 25.64
CA LEU A 373 11.71 79.87 26.00
C LEU A 373 12.15 80.71 27.21
N VAL A 374 12.75 80.11 28.24
CA VAL A 374 13.29 80.83 29.40
C VAL A 374 14.40 81.78 28.97
N ALA A 375 15.32 81.32 28.12
CA ALA A 375 16.43 82.12 27.58
C ALA A 375 15.94 83.33 26.75
N LYS A 376 14.85 83.17 25.97
CA LYS A 376 14.23 84.29 25.22
C LYS A 376 13.38 85.21 26.10
N GLY A 377 12.85 84.72 27.22
CA GLY A 377 11.98 85.47 28.13
C GLY A 377 12.70 86.35 29.15
N GLY A 378 14.04 86.39 29.15
CA GLY A 378 14.83 87.19 30.10
C GLY A 378 14.85 86.63 31.54
N GLY A 379 14.40 85.39 31.74
CA GLY A 379 14.46 84.72 33.03
C GLY A 379 15.86 84.19 33.32
N SER A 380 16.37 84.38 34.55
CA SER A 380 17.66 83.82 34.94
C SER A 380 17.69 82.29 34.82
N PRO A 381 18.78 81.68 34.32
CA PRO A 381 18.93 80.23 34.33
C PRO A 381 18.88 79.73 35.78
N ARG A 382 18.02 78.75 36.06
CA ARG A 382 17.65 78.40 37.45
C ARG A 382 18.68 77.47 38.10
N ARG A 383 19.16 77.91 39.28
CA ARG A 383 19.84 77.12 40.33
C ARG A 383 20.73 75.97 39.85
N ALA A 384 21.98 76.31 39.52
CA ALA A 384 23.07 75.45 39.95
C ALA A 384 23.00 75.29 41.48
N ALA A 385 23.14 74.07 42.00
CA ALA A 385 23.33 73.85 43.43
C ALA A 385 24.66 74.48 43.86
N ASP A 386 24.72 75.02 45.09
CA ASP A 386 25.90 75.75 45.61
C ASP A 386 27.17 74.88 45.66
N LEU A 387 27.95 74.93 44.57
CA LEU A 387 29.25 74.26 44.43
C LEU A 387 30.26 74.71 45.50
N GLY A 388 30.09 75.92 46.06
CA GLY A 388 30.91 76.45 47.16
C GLY A 388 30.73 75.79 48.52
N LYS A 389 29.83 74.79 48.67
CA LYS A 389 29.63 74.05 49.93
C LYS A 389 30.11 72.59 49.91
N VAL A 390 30.74 72.14 48.81
CA VAL A 390 31.18 70.74 48.63
C VAL A 390 32.69 70.62 48.37
N LEU A 391 33.39 71.72 48.10
CA LEU A 391 34.85 71.78 48.06
C LEU A 391 35.34 72.60 49.28
N GLY A 392 35.94 71.92 50.26
CA GLY A 392 36.61 72.56 51.39
C GLY A 392 38.01 73.07 51.02
N ASP A 393 38.54 73.98 51.83
CA ASP A 393 39.80 74.68 51.57
C ASP A 393 41.02 73.73 51.41
N ILE A 394 41.83 74.00 50.39
CA ILE A 394 43.13 73.36 50.17
C ILE A 394 44.21 74.26 50.81
N PRO A 395 45.01 73.76 51.77
CA PRO A 395 46.20 74.47 52.23
C PRO A 395 47.43 74.12 51.36
N ASP A 396 48.07 75.13 50.81
CA ASP A 396 49.39 75.03 50.18
C ASP A 396 50.48 74.75 51.23
N GLN A 397 51.28 73.69 51.05
CA GLN A 397 52.73 73.81 50.72
C GLN A 397 53.45 72.45 50.61
N PRO A 398 54.59 72.37 49.89
CA PRO A 398 55.23 71.11 49.49
C PRO A 398 56.49 70.73 50.29
N VAL A 399 56.84 69.44 50.30
CA VAL A 399 58.23 68.97 50.53
C VAL A 399 58.57 67.81 49.59
N MET A 400 59.84 67.76 49.16
CA MET A 400 60.30 66.99 47.99
C MET A 400 61.13 65.75 48.34
N SER A 401 60.95 64.71 47.53
CA SER A 401 61.95 63.78 46.96
C SER A 401 63.13 63.24 47.79
N ALA A 402 63.24 61.91 47.84
CA ALA A 402 64.52 61.20 47.98
C ALA A 402 64.56 59.94 47.07
N PHE A 403 65.73 59.74 46.44
CA PHE A 403 66.19 58.60 45.62
C PHE A 403 66.08 57.24 46.36
N SER A 404 66.13 56.02 45.80
CA SER A 404 66.51 55.45 44.47
C SER A 404 66.15 53.94 44.39
N PHE A 405 66.18 53.33 43.19
CA PHE A 405 66.20 51.86 42.95
C PHE A 405 67.66 51.34 42.75
N PRO A 406 67.97 50.02 42.55
CA PRO A 406 67.20 48.77 42.67
C PRO A 406 67.90 47.63 43.49
N GLY A 407 67.26 46.45 43.64
CA GLY A 407 67.98 45.14 43.65
C GLY A 407 68.02 44.30 44.95
N ASP A 408 67.80 43.00 44.76
CA ASP A 408 68.02 41.80 45.61
C ASP A 408 68.65 41.91 47.02
N THR A 409 68.01 41.31 48.03
CA THR A 409 68.38 39.97 48.58
C THR A 409 67.50 39.51 49.78
N SER A 410 67.41 38.19 49.96
CA SER A 410 66.94 37.41 51.13
C SER A 410 67.21 38.04 52.53
N ALA A 411 66.41 37.86 53.60
CA ALA A 411 65.12 37.18 53.88
C ALA A 411 64.61 37.67 55.29
N ALA A 412 63.57 37.18 55.98
CA ALA A 412 62.75 35.96 55.83
C ALA A 412 61.32 36.04 56.43
N ALA A 413 60.54 35.03 56.02
CA ALA A 413 59.32 34.37 56.52
C ALA A 413 58.85 34.47 58.01
N PRO A 414 57.59 34.05 58.34
CA PRO A 414 56.39 33.83 57.48
C PRO A 414 55.02 34.26 58.07
N ALA A 415 53.96 34.34 57.22
CA ALA A 415 52.79 33.42 57.25
C ALA A 415 51.59 33.90 56.38
N SER A 416 51.25 33.20 55.28
CA SER A 416 49.98 33.42 54.55
C SER A 416 49.63 32.34 53.50
N VAL A 417 48.34 31.92 53.45
CA VAL A 417 47.53 31.32 52.34
C VAL A 417 48.02 30.07 51.55
N PRO A 418 47.06 29.38 50.90
CA PRO A 418 47.22 29.04 49.47
C PRO A 418 45.96 29.25 48.60
N ALA A 419 46.18 29.45 47.29
CA ALA A 419 45.20 29.28 46.20
C ALA A 419 45.96 29.03 44.87
N SER A 420 45.45 28.14 44.00
CA SER A 420 45.88 27.83 42.60
C SER A 420 45.05 26.62 42.10
N GLU A 421 44.91 26.25 40.81
CA GLU A 421 44.90 26.96 39.51
C GLU A 421 44.45 25.97 38.41
N VAL A 422 44.45 26.33 37.12
CA VAL A 422 43.90 25.53 35.98
C VAL A 422 44.93 25.32 34.87
N SER A 423 45.03 24.13 34.23
CA SER A 423 45.54 23.93 32.83
C SER A 423 45.47 22.45 32.30
N PRO A 424 45.69 22.16 30.97
CA PRO A 424 45.04 21.04 30.26
C PRO A 424 45.93 19.92 29.60
N GLU A 425 45.30 19.20 28.64
CA GLU A 425 45.50 17.91 27.90
C GLU A 425 46.84 17.59 27.15
N PRO A 426 47.08 16.30 26.78
CA PRO A 426 47.11 15.91 25.34
C PRO A 426 46.57 14.47 25.00
N ALA A 427 46.37 14.18 23.70
CA ALA A 427 45.77 12.93 23.15
C ALA A 427 46.84 11.86 22.68
N ARG A 428 46.61 10.74 21.93
CA ARG A 428 45.55 10.30 20.97
C ARG A 428 45.71 8.81 20.53
N ALA A 429 44.68 7.92 20.57
CA ALA A 429 44.67 6.60 19.86
C ALA A 429 43.25 5.95 19.73
N LEU A 430 43.06 4.99 18.80
CA LEU A 430 41.81 4.27 18.38
C LEU A 430 42.18 2.87 17.79
N PRO A 431 41.28 1.90 17.42
CA PRO A 431 39.79 1.80 17.53
C PRO A 431 39.17 0.40 17.92
N SER A 432 37.81 0.31 17.91
CA SER A 432 36.94 -0.90 17.60
C SER A 432 36.23 -1.64 18.79
N PRO A 433 35.14 -2.44 18.59
CA PRO A 433 33.75 -2.00 18.90
C PRO A 433 32.90 -3.04 19.70
N PRO A 434 31.56 -3.19 19.53
CA PRO A 434 30.53 -2.59 20.38
C PRO A 434 29.72 -3.57 21.26
N GLY A 435 29.13 -3.09 22.37
CA GLY A 435 28.21 -3.85 23.23
C GLY A 435 26.86 -3.14 23.42
N ALA A 436 25.75 -3.80 23.06
CA ALA A 436 24.41 -3.21 23.08
C ALA A 436 23.72 -3.25 24.45
N ARG A 437 22.98 -2.19 24.78
CA ARG A 437 21.90 -2.16 25.80
C ARG A 437 20.72 -1.38 25.20
N SER A 438 19.73 -2.05 24.62
CA SER A 438 18.57 -2.70 25.29
C SER A 438 17.52 -1.69 25.76
N LEU A 439 16.42 -1.60 24.98
CA LEU A 439 15.21 -0.82 25.28
C LEU A 439 14.42 -1.40 26.48
N PRO A 440 13.68 -0.58 27.25
CA PRO A 440 12.75 -1.07 28.25
C PRO A 440 11.48 -1.68 27.62
N LYS A 441 11.04 -2.85 28.11
CA LYS A 441 9.78 -3.51 27.71
C LYS A 441 8.58 -3.01 28.54
N PRO A 442 7.36 -3.02 27.99
CA PRO A 442 6.14 -2.75 28.74
C PRO A 442 5.72 -3.92 29.66
N LYS A 443 4.93 -3.60 30.67
CA LYS A 443 4.48 -4.48 31.77
C LYS A 443 3.18 -5.22 31.40
N PRO A 444 3.02 -6.53 31.67
CA PRO A 444 1.75 -7.22 31.48
C PRO A 444 0.77 -6.92 32.61
N ALA A 445 -0.52 -6.79 32.25
CA ALA A 445 -1.63 -6.70 33.20
C ALA A 445 -2.04 -8.10 33.69
N ALA A 446 -2.59 -8.17 34.90
CA ALA A 446 -3.08 -9.40 35.51
C ALA A 446 -4.60 -9.33 35.72
N GLY A 447 -5.27 -10.49 35.67
CA GLY A 447 -6.54 -10.71 36.35
C GLY A 447 -7.81 -10.69 35.48
N ALA A 448 -8.15 -11.84 34.91
CA ALA A 448 -9.52 -12.37 34.89
C ALA A 448 -9.45 -13.88 34.64
N ALA A 449 -10.01 -14.68 35.54
CA ALA A 449 -10.08 -16.13 35.40
C ALA A 449 -11.47 -16.60 35.83
N GLU A 450 -12.14 -17.37 34.97
CA GLU A 450 -13.22 -18.29 35.35
C GLU A 450 -13.04 -19.62 34.59
N PRO A 451 -13.48 -20.75 35.14
CA PRO A 451 -12.96 -22.07 34.76
C PRO A 451 -13.85 -22.83 33.77
N ALA A 452 -13.20 -23.59 32.88
CA ALA A 452 -13.84 -24.68 32.13
C ALA A 452 -13.63 -26.02 32.86
N PRO A 453 -14.63 -26.94 32.86
CA PRO A 453 -14.54 -28.21 33.59
C PRO A 453 -13.65 -29.24 32.87
N ALA A 454 -13.01 -30.10 33.66
CA ALA A 454 -12.11 -31.13 33.17
C ALA A 454 -12.85 -32.36 32.59
N ALA A 455 -12.32 -32.90 31.50
CA ALA A 455 -12.64 -34.24 31.02
C ALA A 455 -11.34 -35.06 30.94
N THR A 456 -11.27 -36.16 31.69
CA THR A 456 -10.13 -37.07 31.77
C THR A 456 -10.06 -38.02 30.59
N ALA A 457 -8.85 -38.25 30.06
CA ALA A 457 -8.55 -39.35 29.15
C ALA A 457 -7.40 -40.21 29.73
N PRO A 458 -7.53 -41.55 29.77
CA PRO A 458 -6.53 -42.43 30.40
C PRO A 458 -5.34 -42.71 29.48
N ALA A 459 -4.22 -43.15 30.07
CA ALA A 459 -2.95 -43.37 29.37
C ALA A 459 -2.63 -44.85 29.12
N GLY A 460 -1.92 -45.11 28.02
CA GLY A 460 -1.16 -46.35 27.77
C GLY A 460 -1.32 -46.92 26.35
N PRO A 461 -0.35 -47.71 25.83
CA PRO A 461 1.10 -47.65 26.05
C PRO A 461 1.88 -47.50 24.71
N ALA A 462 3.20 -47.33 24.79
CA ALA A 462 4.07 -47.18 23.62
C ALA A 462 4.44 -48.52 22.95
N GLY A 463 4.57 -48.52 21.62
CA GLY A 463 5.16 -49.64 20.86
C GLY A 463 4.77 -49.66 19.37
N GLY A 464 5.59 -49.10 18.49
CA GLY A 464 5.39 -49.15 17.04
C GLY A 464 6.71 -48.97 16.26
N PRO A 465 6.95 -49.73 15.17
CA PRO A 465 8.21 -49.70 14.41
C PRO A 465 8.36 -48.42 13.54
N PRO A 466 9.60 -48.09 13.09
CA PRO A 466 9.88 -46.82 12.41
C PRO A 466 9.21 -46.70 11.03
N ALA A 467 8.71 -45.50 10.72
CA ALA A 467 8.03 -45.20 9.47
C ALA A 467 8.98 -45.11 8.26
N PRO A 468 8.57 -45.54 7.05
CA PRO A 468 9.35 -45.41 5.83
C PRO A 468 9.40 -43.95 5.32
N PRO A 469 10.44 -43.57 4.56
CA PRO A 469 10.61 -42.19 4.07
C PRO A 469 9.51 -41.79 3.07
N ARG A 470 8.94 -40.61 3.29
CA ARG A 470 7.89 -40.00 2.48
C ARG A 470 8.44 -39.61 1.11
N ARG A 471 7.96 -40.25 0.03
CA ARG A 471 8.22 -39.80 -1.35
C ARG A 471 7.48 -38.49 -1.63
N GLU A 472 8.15 -37.56 -2.29
CA GLU A 472 7.52 -36.35 -2.82
C GLU A 472 6.62 -36.70 -4.04
N PRO A 473 5.48 -36.02 -4.23
CA PRO A 473 4.63 -36.24 -5.40
C PRO A 473 5.27 -35.65 -6.67
N PRO A 474 5.12 -36.29 -7.84
CA PRO A 474 5.63 -35.76 -9.09
C PRO A 474 4.88 -34.49 -9.52
N LYS A 475 5.61 -33.58 -10.17
CA LYS A 475 5.09 -32.31 -10.70
C LYS A 475 4.26 -32.56 -11.98
N PRO A 476 3.12 -31.87 -12.20
CA PRO A 476 2.29 -32.08 -13.38
C PRO A 476 3.02 -31.69 -14.70
N PRO A 477 2.65 -32.31 -15.84
CA PRO A 477 3.24 -32.03 -17.14
C PRO A 477 2.86 -30.63 -17.65
N GLY A 478 3.73 -30.06 -18.50
CA GLY A 478 3.46 -28.79 -19.19
C GLY A 478 2.56 -28.95 -20.42
N PRO A 479 2.07 -27.84 -21.01
CA PRO A 479 1.24 -27.87 -22.22
C PRO A 479 1.98 -28.44 -23.44
N PRO A 480 1.26 -29.03 -24.41
CA PRO A 480 1.88 -29.58 -25.62
C PRO A 480 2.42 -28.48 -26.54
N GLU A 481 3.69 -28.58 -26.90
CA GLU A 481 4.35 -27.70 -27.86
C GLU A 481 3.87 -28.08 -29.28
N ARG A 482 3.17 -27.17 -29.97
CA ARG A 482 2.70 -27.41 -31.35
C ARG A 482 3.91 -27.54 -32.28
N ALA A 483 4.02 -28.67 -32.96
CA ALA A 483 5.02 -28.88 -33.99
C ALA A 483 4.85 -27.88 -35.14
N SER A 484 5.94 -27.18 -35.48
CA SER A 484 6.11 -26.48 -36.77
C SER A 484 7.59 -26.48 -37.09
N GLY A 485 7.97 -27.24 -38.13
CA GLY A 485 9.36 -27.36 -38.55
C GLY A 485 9.90 -26.11 -39.25
N ASN A 486 11.22 -26.01 -39.34
CA ASN A 486 12.00 -24.94 -39.99
C ASN A 486 12.03 -23.57 -39.28
N GLY A 487 12.48 -23.55 -38.00
CA GLY A 487 12.81 -22.31 -37.26
C GLY A 487 14.14 -22.29 -36.50
N GLU A 488 14.81 -23.45 -36.33
CA GLU A 488 15.77 -23.69 -35.23
C GLU A 488 16.98 -22.74 -35.13
N VAL A 489 17.46 -22.16 -36.23
CA VAL A 489 18.63 -21.25 -36.21
C VAL A 489 18.25 -19.84 -35.72
N GLY A 490 17.02 -19.39 -35.98
CA GLY A 490 16.56 -18.05 -35.60
C GLY A 490 16.24 -17.94 -34.11
N ASP A 491 15.54 -18.95 -33.59
CA ASP A 491 15.11 -18.97 -32.19
C ASP A 491 16.29 -19.12 -31.21
N GLU A 492 17.30 -19.95 -31.55
CA GLU A 492 18.49 -20.12 -30.72
C GLU A 492 19.30 -18.81 -30.58
N GLN A 493 19.44 -18.06 -31.67
CA GLN A 493 20.15 -16.77 -31.64
C GLN A 493 19.37 -15.70 -30.87
N ALA A 494 18.03 -15.73 -30.92
CA ALA A 494 17.17 -14.87 -30.11
C ALA A 494 17.21 -15.24 -28.61
N GLU A 495 17.27 -16.53 -28.26
CA GLU A 495 17.46 -16.98 -26.88
C GLU A 495 18.83 -16.54 -26.32
N TRP A 496 19.91 -16.65 -27.10
CA TRP A 496 21.25 -16.24 -26.65
C TRP A 496 21.39 -14.72 -26.48
N GLN A 497 20.73 -13.92 -27.31
CA GLN A 497 20.65 -12.47 -27.09
C GLN A 497 19.93 -12.12 -25.79
N LYS A 498 18.82 -12.79 -25.45
CA LYS A 498 18.12 -12.62 -24.17
C LYS A 498 19.02 -12.99 -22.98
N VAL A 499 19.66 -14.17 -23.03
CA VAL A 499 20.59 -14.61 -21.97
C VAL A 499 21.78 -13.65 -21.80
N TYR A 500 22.27 -13.03 -22.88
CA TYR A 500 23.30 -11.97 -22.79
C TYR A 500 22.78 -10.70 -22.12
N GLN A 501 21.58 -10.23 -22.47
CA GLN A 501 20.96 -9.06 -21.83
C GLN A 501 20.75 -9.30 -20.32
N ASP A 502 20.20 -10.45 -19.93
CA ASP A 502 20.03 -10.85 -18.53
C ASP A 502 21.37 -10.92 -17.79
N PHE A 503 22.43 -11.40 -18.45
CA PHE A 503 23.76 -11.52 -17.86
C PHE A 503 24.44 -10.16 -17.67
N VAL A 504 24.29 -9.23 -18.61
CA VAL A 504 24.77 -7.84 -18.50
C VAL A 504 24.00 -7.09 -17.42
N ALA A 505 22.67 -7.21 -17.38
CA ALA A 505 21.84 -6.62 -16.32
C ALA A 505 22.22 -7.16 -14.93
N THR A 506 22.44 -8.47 -14.80
CA THR A 506 22.89 -9.09 -13.54
C THR A 506 24.29 -8.62 -13.15
N LYS A 507 25.24 -8.47 -14.09
CA LYS A 507 26.57 -7.90 -13.81
C LYS A 507 26.52 -6.45 -13.33
N GLN A 508 25.63 -5.63 -13.91
CA GLN A 508 25.41 -4.24 -13.46
C GLN A 508 24.82 -4.22 -12.04
N GLN A 509 23.85 -5.07 -11.73
CA GLN A 509 23.27 -5.20 -10.38
C GLN A 509 24.31 -5.69 -9.34
N CYS A 510 25.24 -6.55 -9.73
CA CYS A 510 26.35 -6.99 -8.88
C CYS A 510 27.52 -6.00 -8.80
N GLY A 511 27.47 -4.85 -9.48
CA GLY A 511 28.52 -3.83 -9.45
C GLY A 511 29.82 -4.23 -10.16
N GLU A 512 29.79 -5.21 -11.06
CA GLU A 512 30.96 -5.64 -11.83
C GLU A 512 31.20 -4.73 -13.04
N LYS A 513 32.47 -4.40 -13.34
CA LYS A 513 32.84 -3.65 -14.54
C LYS A 513 32.46 -4.44 -15.80
N THR A 514 31.61 -3.85 -16.65
CA THR A 514 31.16 -4.39 -17.95
C THR A 514 32.02 -3.93 -19.13
N GLU A 515 33.02 -3.07 -18.90
CA GLU A 515 33.95 -2.57 -19.92
C GLU A 515 34.71 -3.72 -20.61
N GLY A 516 34.48 -3.91 -21.91
CA GLY A 516 35.15 -4.92 -22.74
C GLY A 516 34.42 -6.26 -22.95
N PHE A 517 33.20 -6.43 -22.41
CA PHE A 517 32.41 -7.66 -22.52
C PHE A 517 31.44 -7.66 -23.71
N THR A 518 31.93 -8.00 -24.91
CA THR A 518 31.13 -8.03 -26.14
C THR A 518 30.34 -9.33 -26.33
N TYR A 519 29.18 -9.23 -27.00
CA TYR A 519 28.29 -10.36 -27.33
C TYR A 519 29.02 -11.52 -28.02
N GLU A 520 29.90 -11.23 -28.98
CA GLU A 520 30.67 -12.24 -29.74
C GLU A 520 31.52 -13.16 -28.83
N LYS A 521 32.16 -12.60 -27.79
CA LYS A 521 32.97 -13.38 -26.85
C LYS A 521 32.09 -14.23 -25.92
N PHE A 522 30.89 -13.74 -25.60
CA PHE A 522 29.91 -14.47 -24.82
C PHE A 522 29.34 -15.66 -25.61
N GLU A 523 28.95 -15.43 -26.86
CA GLU A 523 28.43 -16.44 -27.77
C GLU A 523 29.44 -17.58 -28.00
N GLN A 524 30.71 -17.25 -28.25
CA GLN A 524 31.78 -18.25 -28.37
C GLN A 524 31.96 -19.08 -27.09
N THR A 525 31.71 -18.50 -25.92
CA THR A 525 31.79 -19.18 -24.63
C THR A 525 30.58 -20.10 -24.41
N LEU A 526 29.37 -19.65 -24.77
CA LEU A 526 28.16 -20.48 -24.73
C LEU A 526 28.25 -21.67 -25.69
N LYS A 527 28.73 -21.47 -26.93
CA LYS A 527 28.95 -22.54 -27.92
C LYS A 527 29.87 -23.64 -27.37
N LYS A 528 31.05 -23.28 -26.86
CA LYS A 528 32.00 -24.24 -26.26
C LYS A 528 31.43 -24.97 -25.04
N ASN A 529 30.67 -24.28 -24.19
CA ASN A 529 30.01 -24.90 -23.04
C ASN A 529 28.89 -25.86 -23.47
N ARG A 530 28.08 -25.51 -24.49
CA ARG A 530 27.06 -26.39 -25.08
C ARG A 530 27.71 -27.66 -25.63
N GLU A 531 28.73 -27.54 -26.48
CA GLU A 531 29.43 -28.66 -27.10
C GLU A 531 30.03 -29.62 -26.05
N ALA A 532 30.71 -29.09 -25.03
CA ALA A 532 31.26 -29.88 -23.94
C ALA A 532 30.20 -30.59 -23.08
N LEU A 533 29.00 -30.00 -22.92
CA LEU A 533 27.89 -30.61 -22.19
C LEU A 533 27.15 -31.66 -23.03
N MET A 534 26.93 -31.42 -24.33
CA MET A 534 26.35 -32.39 -25.24
C MET A 534 27.23 -33.65 -25.33
N ALA A 535 28.55 -33.48 -25.45
CA ALA A 535 29.53 -34.57 -25.46
C ALA A 535 29.55 -35.38 -24.14
N ARG A 536 29.29 -34.75 -22.98
CA ARG A 536 29.32 -35.40 -21.66
C ARG A 536 27.99 -36.02 -21.23
N HIS A 537 26.86 -35.48 -21.67
CA HIS A 537 25.53 -35.86 -21.17
C HIS A 537 24.59 -36.49 -22.21
N GLN A 538 24.99 -36.53 -23.50
CA GLN A 538 24.18 -37.12 -24.58
C GLN A 538 22.77 -36.52 -24.64
N CYS A 539 22.71 -35.18 -24.73
CA CYS A 539 21.47 -34.41 -24.80
C CYS A 539 21.43 -33.57 -26.08
N SER A 540 20.23 -33.40 -26.64
CA SER A 540 19.95 -32.66 -27.88
C SER A 540 19.97 -31.14 -27.67
N ARG A 541 19.37 -30.66 -26.57
CA ARG A 541 19.20 -29.23 -26.25
C ARG A 541 19.83 -28.89 -24.89
N VAL A 542 20.31 -27.65 -24.74
CA VAL A 542 20.89 -27.13 -23.48
C VAL A 542 20.36 -25.72 -23.25
N LYS A 543 19.64 -25.50 -22.15
CA LYS A 543 19.10 -24.19 -21.78
C LYS A 543 20.01 -23.49 -20.77
N PHE A 544 20.36 -22.24 -21.06
CA PHE A 544 21.18 -21.42 -20.17
C PHE A 544 20.30 -20.48 -19.33
N SER A 545 20.63 -20.33 -18.05
CA SER A 545 20.00 -19.37 -17.15
C SER A 545 21.04 -18.60 -16.34
N VAL A 546 20.78 -17.32 -16.11
CA VAL A 546 21.63 -16.44 -15.29
C VAL A 546 21.22 -16.55 -13.83
N TYR A 547 22.20 -16.59 -12.92
CA TYR A 547 21.97 -16.53 -11.48
C TYR A 547 23.12 -15.82 -10.77
N VAL A 548 22.85 -15.27 -9.59
CA VAL A 548 23.90 -14.67 -8.75
C VAL A 548 24.48 -15.74 -7.83
N LYS A 549 25.81 -15.89 -7.85
CA LYS A 549 26.54 -16.77 -6.94
C LYS A 549 27.72 -16.01 -6.33
N ASP A 550 27.83 -16.03 -5.00
CA ASP A 550 28.93 -15.40 -4.26
C ASP A 550 29.13 -13.90 -4.62
N GLY A 551 28.02 -13.19 -4.88
CA GLY A 551 28.00 -11.79 -5.29
C GLY A 551 28.39 -11.53 -6.75
N LYS A 552 28.52 -12.57 -7.59
CA LYS A 552 28.93 -12.48 -8.99
C LYS A 552 27.91 -13.09 -9.93
N ALA A 553 27.84 -12.59 -11.16
CA ALA A 553 26.97 -13.14 -12.19
C ALA A 553 27.52 -14.47 -12.72
N ALA A 554 26.72 -15.55 -12.64
CA ALA A 554 27.07 -16.88 -13.09
C ALA A 554 26.02 -17.45 -14.06
N LEU A 555 26.44 -18.38 -14.91
CA LEU A 555 25.55 -19.10 -15.84
C LEU A 555 25.36 -20.54 -15.38
N LYS A 556 24.12 -21.00 -15.37
CA LYS A 556 23.75 -22.40 -15.16
C LYS A 556 23.21 -22.96 -16.47
N ALA A 557 23.91 -23.94 -17.04
CA ALA A 557 23.38 -24.72 -18.14
C ALA A 557 22.57 -25.89 -17.57
N SER A 558 21.38 -26.13 -18.11
CA SER A 558 20.56 -27.30 -17.81
C SER A 558 20.37 -28.09 -19.11
N PRO A 559 20.86 -29.34 -19.20
CA PRO A 559 20.58 -30.18 -20.35
C PRO A 559 19.10 -30.52 -20.40
N ILE A 560 18.50 -30.40 -21.58
CA ILE A 560 17.17 -30.90 -21.88
C ILE A 560 17.39 -32.18 -22.68
N LYS A 561 16.83 -33.27 -22.18
CA LYS A 561 16.87 -34.58 -22.82
C LYS A 561 15.46 -34.84 -23.33
N ASP A 562 15.34 -34.94 -24.65
CA ASP A 562 14.11 -35.36 -25.32
C ASP A 562 13.85 -36.86 -25.07
#